data_AF-A0AAD5MRP6-F1
#
_entry.id   AF-A0AAD5MRP6-F1
#
_cell.length_a   1.000
_cell.length_b   1.000
_cell.length_c   1.000
_cell.angle_alpha   90.00
_cell.angle_beta   90.00
_cell.angle_gamma   90.00
#
_symmetry.space_group_name_H-M   'P 1'
#
loop_
_entity.id
_entity.type
_entity.pdbx_description
1 polymer ?
#
loop_
_entity_poly.entity_id
_entity_poly.type
_entity_poly.pdbx_seq_one_letter_code
_entity_poly.pdbx_strand_id
1 'polypeptide(L)'
;MWSNRLPIHKGAHLFTCAREAGLSFKDSDTIISTLSHVDTRGILHRNSEEALRLGATCAPFFVTESDGCIVAFDSFHDFQQSILSS
;
A
#
# COMPACT_ATOMS: atom_id res chain seq x y z
N MET A 1 13.15 3.82 1.54
CA MET A 1 12.73 4.92 2.45
C MET A 1 13.11 4.67 3.90
N TRP A 2 12.62 3.62 4.54
CA TRP A 2 12.93 3.30 5.96
C TRP A 2 14.43 3.16 6.24
N SER A 3 15.18 2.46 5.38
CA SER A 3 16.64 2.30 5.51
C SER A 3 17.40 3.62 5.45
N ASN A 4 16.90 4.58 4.67
CA ASN A 4 17.57 5.86 4.41
C ASN A 4 17.08 6.98 5.33
N ARG A 5 16.11 6.70 6.22
CA ARG A 5 15.50 7.65 7.17
C ARG A 5 15.06 8.98 6.52
N LEU A 6 14.66 8.93 5.25
CA LEU A 6 14.22 10.12 4.51
C LEU A 6 12.85 10.59 5.03
N PRO A 7 12.62 11.91 5.21
CA PRO A 7 11.33 12.40 5.67
C PRO A 7 10.25 12.21 4.61
N ILE A 8 9.35 11.26 4.83
CA ILE A 8 8.31 10.83 3.88
C ILE A 8 7.24 11.89 3.59
N HIS A 9 7.11 12.90 4.45
CA HIS A 9 6.15 13.99 4.28
C HIS A 9 6.60 15.04 3.24
N LYS A 10 7.85 14.97 2.76
CA LYS A 10 8.36 15.93 1.76
C LYS A 10 8.20 15.36 0.36
N GLY A 11 7.45 16.08 -0.49
CA GLY A 11 7.23 15.71 -1.89
C GLY A 11 8.51 15.46 -2.68
N ALA A 12 9.59 16.23 -2.43
CA ALA A 12 10.88 16.03 -3.09
C ALA A 12 11.51 14.64 -2.84
N HIS A 13 11.32 14.07 -1.65
CA HIS A 13 11.82 12.71 -1.35
C HIS A 13 10.94 11.64 -1.99
N LEU A 14 9.62 11.82 -1.97
CA LEU A 14 8.71 10.96 -2.71
C LEU A 14 9.02 10.97 -4.21
N PHE A 15 9.37 12.14 -4.76
CA PHE A 15 9.76 12.30 -6.16
C PHE A 15 11.03 11.52 -6.47
N THR A 16 12.05 11.64 -5.62
CA THR A 16 13.30 10.89 -5.76
C THR A 16 13.02 9.39 -5.78
N CYS A 17 12.22 8.88 -4.83
CA CYS A 17 11.87 7.46 -4.79
C CYS A 17 11.05 7.02 -6.01
N ALA A 18 10.14 7.84 -6.53
CA ALA A 18 9.39 7.52 -7.74
C ALA A 18 10.32 7.41 -8.96
N ARG A 19 11.31 8.30 -9.08
CA ARG A 19 12.32 8.25 -10.14
C ARG A 19 13.22 7.02 -10.03
N GLU A 20 13.65 6.66 -8.82
CA GLU A 20 14.43 5.44 -8.55
C GLU A 20 13.64 4.17 -8.86
N ALA A 21 12.31 4.18 -8.68
CA ALA A 21 11.41 3.10 -9.08
C ALA A 21 11.13 3.05 -10.59
N GLY A 22 11.69 3.97 -11.38
CA GLY A 22 11.58 3.98 -12.84
C GLY A 22 10.39 4.77 -13.41
N LEU A 23 9.61 5.49 -12.58
CA LEU A 23 8.52 6.33 -13.09
C LEU A 23 9.07 7.54 -13.86
N SER A 24 8.39 7.96 -14.92
CA SER A 24 8.76 9.17 -15.67
C SER A 24 8.66 10.43 -14.81
N PHE A 25 9.31 11.52 -15.21
CA PHE A 25 9.19 12.81 -14.51
C PHE A 25 7.72 13.25 -14.44
N LYS A 26 7.02 13.16 -15.58
CA LYS A 26 5.61 13.56 -15.70
C LYS A 26 4.71 12.75 -14.77
N ASP A 27 4.89 11.44 -14.73
CA ASP A 27 4.06 10.56 -13.89
C ASP A 27 4.35 10.80 -12.41
N SER A 28 5.63 10.96 -12.05
CA SER A 28 6.03 11.27 -10.68
C SER A 28 5.40 12.58 -10.19
N ASP A 29 5.46 13.64 -11.00
CA ASP A 29 4.89 14.94 -10.67
C ASP A 29 3.35 14.88 -10.54
N THR A 30 2.70 14.19 -11.47
CA THR A 30 1.24 13.99 -11.47
C THR A 30 0.78 13.22 -10.24
N ILE A 31 1.45 12.12 -9.88
CA ILE A 31 1.09 11.33 -8.71
C ILE A 31 1.30 12.15 -7.44
N ILE A 32 2.45 12.82 -7.29
CA ILE A 32 2.79 13.52 -6.05
C ILE A 32 1.90 14.74 -5.83
N SER A 33 1.56 15.49 -6.88
CA SER A 33 0.65 16.63 -6.80
C SER A 33 -0.77 16.23 -6.40
N THR A 34 -1.21 15.00 -6.70
CA THR A 34 -2.55 14.50 -6.39
C THR A 34 -2.66 13.82 -5.02
N LEU A 35 -1.56 13.59 -4.29
CA LEU A 35 -1.59 12.91 -2.99
C LEU A 35 -2.43 13.64 -1.93
N SER A 36 -2.48 14.98 -1.99
CA SER A 36 -3.27 15.79 -1.06
C SER A 36 -4.73 15.97 -1.48
N HIS A 37 -5.12 15.47 -2.66
CA HIS A 37 -6.48 15.60 -3.18
C HIS A 37 -7.50 14.84 -2.32
N VAL A 38 -8.72 15.36 -2.23
CA VAL A 38 -9.80 14.76 -1.41
C VAL A 38 -10.13 13.34 -1.85
N ASP A 39 -10.08 13.06 -3.15
CA ASP A 39 -10.35 11.72 -3.69
C ASP A 39 -9.29 10.71 -3.25
N THR A 40 -8.02 11.11 -3.27
CA THR A 40 -6.92 10.26 -2.79
C THR A 40 -7.06 9.95 -1.31
N ARG A 41 -7.47 10.94 -0.50
CA ARG A 41 -7.79 10.73 0.92
C ARG A 41 -8.97 9.78 1.10
N GLY A 42 -10.00 9.91 0.27
CA GLY A 42 -11.16 9.01 0.27
C GLY A 42 -10.81 7.56 -0.10
N ILE A 43 -9.83 7.36 -1.00
CA ILE A 43 -9.30 6.01 -1.29
C ILE A 43 -8.59 5.43 -0.07
N LEU A 44 -7.70 6.20 0.57
CA LEU A 44 -6.98 5.74 1.77
C LEU A 44 -7.93 5.39 2.92
N HIS A 45 -8.96 6.20 3.13
CA HIS A 45 -9.98 5.94 4.14
C HIS A 45 -10.72 4.63 3.88
N ARG A 46 -11.28 4.45 2.67
CA ARG A 46 -12.01 3.23 2.29
C ARG A 46 -11.14 1.97 2.36
N ASN A 47 -9.89 2.05 1.94
CA ASN A 47 -8.95 0.92 2.05
C ASN A 47 -8.70 0.53 3.51
N SER A 48 -8.64 1.53 4.41
CA SER A 48 -8.46 1.30 5.84
C SER A 48 -9.72 0.72 6.47
N GLU A 49 -10.90 1.21 6.09
CA GLU A 49 -12.19 0.64 6.51
C GLU A 49 -12.36 -0.80 6.06
N GLU A 50 -11.97 -1.13 4.83
CA GLU A 50 -12.04 -2.51 4.34
C GLU A 50 -11.09 -3.43 5.09
N ALA A 51 -9.86 -2.98 5.38
CA ALA A 51 -8.93 -3.74 6.21
C ALA A 51 -9.52 -4.02 7.60
N LEU A 52 -10.15 -3.03 8.24
CA LEU A 52 -10.84 -3.21 9.52
C LEU A 52 -12.03 -4.18 9.40
N ARG A 53 -12.82 -4.09 8.33
CA ARG A 53 -13.95 -5.01 8.07
C ARG A 53 -13.50 -6.46 7.94
N LEU A 54 -12.32 -6.67 7.37
CA LEU A 54 -11.68 -7.97 7.21
C LEU A 54 -10.99 -8.48 8.50
N GLY A 55 -10.98 -7.67 9.57
CA GLY A 55 -10.46 -8.06 10.88
C GLY A 55 -9.06 -7.56 11.21
N ALA A 56 -8.47 -6.69 10.37
CA ALA A 56 -7.16 -6.13 10.65
C ALA A 56 -7.16 -5.32 11.95
N THR A 57 -6.19 -5.57 12.83
CA THR A 57 -5.96 -4.76 14.05
C THR A 57 -4.69 -3.92 13.95
N CYS A 58 -3.77 -4.31 13.07
CA CYS A 58 -2.53 -3.61 12.78
C CYS A 58 -2.07 -3.92 11.34
N ALA A 59 -0.94 -3.33 10.94
CA ALA A 59 -0.28 -3.63 9.68
C ALA A 59 1.10 -4.28 9.93
N PRO A 60 1.58 -5.17 9.05
CA PRO A 60 0.90 -5.65 7.85
C PRO A 60 -0.23 -6.65 8.14
N PHE A 61 -1.21 -6.69 7.24
CA PHE A 61 -2.33 -7.64 7.25
C PHE A 61 -2.53 -8.13 5.81
N PHE A 62 -2.67 -9.43 5.63
CA PHE A 62 -2.72 -10.05 4.30
C PHE A 62 -4.05 -10.77 4.11
N VAL A 63 -4.54 -10.76 2.87
CA VAL A 63 -5.78 -11.45 2.51
C VAL A 63 -5.63 -12.13 1.15
N THR A 64 -6.28 -13.27 0.99
CA THR A 64 -6.49 -13.94 -0.29
C THR A 64 -7.98 -14.10 -0.52
N GLU A 65 -8.41 -13.94 -1.76
CA GLU A 65 -9.78 -14.23 -2.20
C GLU A 65 -9.72 -15.31 -3.29
N SER A 66 -10.40 -16.43 -3.06
CA SER A 66 -10.57 -17.51 -4.05
C SER A 66 -12.00 -18.02 -4.00
N ASP A 67 -12.67 -18.10 -5.14
CA ASP A 67 -14.06 -18.57 -5.28
C ASP A 67 -15.05 -17.92 -4.30
N GLY A 68 -14.85 -16.62 -4.01
CA GLY A 68 -15.68 -15.85 -3.07
C GLY A 68 -15.41 -16.15 -1.59
N CYS A 69 -14.43 -17.00 -1.28
CA CYS A 69 -13.93 -17.21 0.08
C CYS A 69 -12.75 -16.27 0.33
N ILE A 70 -12.87 -15.46 1.38
CA ILE A 70 -11.80 -14.57 1.84
C ILE A 70 -11.13 -15.19 3.06
N VAL A 71 -9.81 -15.34 2.98
CA VAL A 71 -8.97 -15.82 4.09
C VAL A 71 -7.99 -14.72 4.47
N ALA A 72 -7.88 -14.45 5.77
CA ALA A 72 -7.03 -13.42 6.33
C ALA A 72 -5.81 -14.04 7.05
N PHE A 73 -4.68 -13.33 7.01
CA PHE A 73 -3.42 -13.77 7.60
C PHE A 73 -2.71 -12.59 8.28
N ASP A 74 -2.28 -12.80 9.52
CA ASP A 74 -1.42 -11.87 10.26
C ASP A 74 0.08 -12.14 10.04
N SER A 75 0.42 -13.30 9.46
CA SER A 75 1.77 -13.77 9.20
C SER A 75 2.05 -13.82 7.70
N PHE A 76 3.12 -13.16 7.27
CA PHE A 76 3.57 -13.24 5.87
C PHE A 76 3.94 -14.68 5.46
N HIS A 77 4.49 -15.46 6.40
CA HIS A 77 4.86 -16.85 6.13
C HIS A 77 3.64 -17.70 5.79
N ASP A 78 2.54 -17.55 6.53
CA ASP A 78 1.32 -18.35 6.34
C ASP A 78 0.59 -17.93 5.06
N PHE A 79 0.57 -16.63 4.79
CA PHE A 79 0.10 -16.08 3.52
C PHE A 79 0.89 -16.64 2.33
N GLN A 80 2.22 -16.63 2.41
CA GLN A 80 3.08 -17.15 1.34
C GLN A 80 2.86 -18.65 1.12
N GLN A 81 2.75 -19.44 2.20
CA GLN A 81 2.46 -20.87 2.08
C GLN A 81 1.11 -21.09 1.40
N SER A 82 0.06 -20.39 1.83
CA SER A 82 -1.28 -20.49 1.23
C SER A 82 -1.27 -20.22 -0.28
N ILE A 83 -0.51 -19.23 -0.75
CA ILE A 83 -0.41 -18.91 -2.18
C ILE A 83 0.40 -19.96 -2.94
N LEU A 84 1.53 -20.43 -2.39
CA LEU A 84 2.40 -21.38 -3.08
C LEU A 84 1.85 -22.81 -3.07
N SER A 85 0.95 -23.13 -2.15
CA SER A 85 0.25 -24.43 -2.08
C SER A 85 -1.07 -24.47 -2.86
N SER A 86 -1.54 -23.33 -3.37
CA SER A 86 -2.75 -23.22 -4.21
C SER A 86 -2.39 -23.40 -5.69
#